data_AF-A0A1B6GN67-F1
#
_entry.id   AF-A0A1B6GN67-F1
#
_cell.length_a   1.000
_cell.length_b   1.000
_cell.length_c   1.000
_cell.angle_alpha   90.00
_cell.angle_beta   90.00
_cell.angle_gamma   90.00
#
_symmetry.space_group_name_H-M   'P 1'
#
loop_
_entity.id
_entity.type
_entity.pdbx_description
1 polymer ?
#
loop_
_entity_poly.entity_id
_entity_poly.type
_entity_poly.pdbx_seq_one_letter_code
_entity_poly.pdbx_strand_id
1 'polypeptide(L)'
;MNFLRSNFRGRVISRFGDIAWPPRSPDISICDFFLWGLLKSRVYTNKPRTLDDLKEAIRQKIANLSPEMLGKVFDNFSARLEECIAQDGHHLKDVIFKS
;
A
#
# COMPACT_ATOMS: atom_id res chain seq x y z
N MET A 1 16.94 7.71 12.82
CA MET A 1 15.97 8.62 12.16
C MET A 1 16.64 9.68 11.29
N ASN A 2 17.77 10.27 11.67
CA ASN A 2 18.44 11.33 10.89
C ASN A 2 18.76 10.93 9.45
N PHE A 3 19.24 9.70 9.22
CA PHE A 3 19.47 9.17 7.88
C PHE A 3 18.20 9.19 7.02
N LEU A 4 17.09 8.66 7.53
CA LEU A 4 15.82 8.62 6.79
C LEU A 4 15.28 10.03 6.54
N ARG A 5 15.29 10.91 7.54
CA ARG A 5 14.83 12.29 7.38
C ARG A 5 15.63 13.05 6.32
N SER A 6 16.95 12.84 6.28
CA SER A 6 17.83 13.41 5.25
C SER A 6 17.51 12.90 3.84
N ASN A 7 17.36 11.58 3.67
CA ASN A 7 17.10 10.98 2.36
C ASN A 7 15.68 11.24 1.85
N PHE A 8 14.68 11.22 2.74
CA PHE A 8 13.27 11.35 2.38
C PHE A 8 12.72 12.77 2.52
N ARG A 9 13.54 13.73 2.99
CA ARG A 9 13.28 15.18 3.03
C ARG A 9 11.95 15.52 3.72
N GLY A 10 11.77 15.08 4.96
CA GLY A 10 10.57 15.40 5.73
C GLY A 10 9.34 14.55 5.40
N ARG A 11 9.49 13.46 4.64
CA ARG A 11 8.38 12.58 4.23
C ARG A 11 8.40 11.23 4.93
N VAL A 12 9.04 11.13 6.09
CA VAL A 12 9.12 9.86 6.81
C VAL A 12 7.81 9.62 7.56
N ILE A 13 7.05 8.61 7.12
CA ILE A 13 5.84 8.13 7.78
C ILE A 13 6.24 7.06 8.80
N SER A 14 6.11 7.34 10.10
CA SER A 14 6.37 6.35 11.18
C SER A 14 5.88 6.88 12.53
N ARG A 15 5.89 6.04 13.58
CA ARG A 15 5.49 6.44 14.95
C ARG A 15 6.19 7.72 15.45
N PHE A 16 7.46 7.93 15.07
CA PHE A 16 8.26 9.10 15.45
C PHE A 16 8.85 9.79 14.22
N GLY A 17 8.09 9.75 13.11
CA GLY A 17 8.47 10.29 11.80
C GLY A 17 8.22 11.79 11.69
N ASP A 18 8.31 12.27 10.45
CA ASP A 18 7.80 13.60 10.10
C ASP A 18 6.25 13.57 10.04
N ILE A 19 5.70 12.45 9.54
CA ILE A 19 4.27 12.17 9.53
C ILE A 19 4.04 11.04 10.54
N ALA A 20 3.30 11.34 11.60
CA ALA A 20 2.95 10.35 12.62
C ALA A 20 2.06 9.27 12.01
N TRP A 21 2.39 8.00 12.26
CA TRP A 21 1.60 6.87 11.80
C TRP A 21 1.36 5.86 12.92
N PRO A 22 0.12 5.37 13.11
CA PRO A 22 -0.19 4.40 14.14
C PRO A 22 0.56 3.08 13.89
N PRO A 23 1.01 2.40 14.95
CA PRO A 23 1.61 1.08 14.82
C PRO A 23 0.57 0.03 14.43
N ARG A 24 0.99 -0.99 13.67
CA ARG A 24 0.15 -2.15 13.30
C ARG A 24 -1.13 -1.79 12.54
N SER A 25 -1.04 -0.85 11.61
CA SER A 25 -2.17 -0.44 10.75
C SER A 25 -2.01 -0.86 9.28
N PRO A 26 -1.88 -2.17 8.97
CA PRO A 26 -1.84 -2.65 7.59
C PRO A 26 -3.15 -2.33 6.86
N ASP A 27 -4.27 -2.27 7.59
CA ASP A 27 -5.62 -2.00 7.06
C ASP A 27 -5.76 -0.60 6.44
N ILE A 28 -4.82 0.31 6.72
CA ILE A 28 -4.80 1.70 6.24
C ILE A 28 -3.64 1.91 5.26
N SER A 29 -2.62 1.04 5.27
CA SER A 29 -1.46 1.14 4.38
C SER A 29 -1.81 0.66 2.97
N ILE A 30 -1.85 1.57 1.99
CA ILE A 30 -2.16 1.25 0.58
C ILE A 30 -1.29 0.12 0.03
N CYS A 31 -0.03 0.09 0.42
CA CYS A 31 0.87 -0.97 -0.02
C CYS A 31 0.42 -2.35 0.50
N ASP A 32 -0.04 -2.40 1.76
CA ASP A 32 -0.38 -3.65 2.45
C ASP A 32 -1.77 -4.16 2.06
N PHE A 33 -2.81 -3.30 2.09
CA PHE A 33 -4.17 -3.75 1.78
C PHE A 33 -4.41 -3.94 0.27
N PHE A 34 -3.60 -3.33 -0.61
CA PHE A 34 -3.81 -3.37 -2.05
C PHE A 34 -2.59 -3.85 -2.84
N LEU A 35 -1.48 -3.09 -2.83
CA LEU A 35 -0.40 -3.28 -3.81
C LEU A 35 0.22 -4.67 -3.73
N TRP A 36 0.56 -5.14 -2.54
CA TRP A 36 1.22 -6.44 -2.37
C TRP A 36 0.32 -7.61 -2.78
N GLY A 37 -0.97 -7.56 -2.44
CA GLY A 37 -1.95 -8.56 -2.87
C GLY A 37 -2.11 -8.58 -4.40
N LEU A 38 -2.18 -7.40 -5.02
CA LEU A 38 -2.27 -7.26 -6.46
C LEU A 38 -1.01 -7.79 -7.17
N LEU A 39 0.18 -7.39 -6.72
CA LEU A 39 1.42 -7.84 -7.32
C LEU A 39 1.57 -9.36 -7.19
N LYS A 40 1.27 -9.93 -6.03
CA LYS A 40 1.32 -11.38 -5.82
C LYS A 40 0.38 -12.12 -6.77
N SER A 41 -0.87 -11.67 -6.92
CA SER A 41 -1.82 -12.33 -7.82
C SER A 41 -1.42 -12.24 -9.31
N ARG A 42 -0.79 -11.14 -9.75
CA ARG A 42 -0.48 -10.90 -11.17
C ARG A 42 0.91 -11.32 -11.61
N VAL A 43 1.91 -11.24 -10.74
CA VAL A 43 3.30 -11.57 -11.07
C VAL A 43 3.47 -13.07 -11.19
N TYR A 44 2.86 -13.83 -10.27
CA TYR A 44 2.98 -15.28 -10.26
C TYR A 44 2.13 -15.99 -11.32
N THR A 45 1.23 -15.30 -12.02
CA THR A 45 0.50 -15.84 -13.18
C THR A 45 1.45 -16.37 -14.25
N ASN A 46 2.55 -15.64 -14.49
CA ASN A 46 3.54 -15.99 -15.53
C ASN A 46 4.64 -16.95 -15.04
N LYS A 47 4.59 -17.38 -13.77
CA LYS A 47 5.53 -18.32 -13.15
C LYS A 47 7.01 -17.98 -13.45
N PRO A 48 7.49 -16.79 -13.06
CA PRO A 48 8.89 -16.41 -13.27
C PRO A 48 9.84 -17.46 -12.67
N ARG A 49 10.88 -17.83 -13.41
CA ARG A 49 11.81 -18.91 -13.01
C ARG A 49 13.15 -18.38 -12.48
N THR A 50 13.45 -17.12 -12.76
CA THR A 50 14.65 -16.44 -12.28
C THR A 50 14.31 -15.19 -11.47
N LEU A 51 15.28 -14.69 -10.71
CA LEU A 51 15.13 -13.42 -10.00
C LEU A 51 14.96 -12.24 -10.96
N ASP A 52 15.58 -12.29 -12.13
CA ASP A 52 15.48 -11.20 -13.10
C ASP A 52 14.11 -11.18 -13.77
N ASP A 53 13.56 -12.35 -14.12
CA ASP A 53 12.16 -12.46 -14.59
C ASP A 53 11.19 -11.91 -13.54
N LEU A 54 11.40 -12.24 -12.27
CA LEU A 54 10.55 -11.79 -11.17
C LEU A 54 10.62 -10.27 -11.01
N LYS A 55 11.82 -9.70 -11.00
CA LYS A 55 12.02 -8.24 -10.90
C LYS A 55 11.38 -7.52 -12.07
N GLU A 56 11.55 -8.04 -13.29
CA GLU A 56 10.99 -7.43 -14.48
C GLU A 56 9.47 -7.52 -14.48
N ALA A 57 8.90 -8.67 -14.12
CA ALA A 57 7.46 -8.82 -13.97
C ALA A 57 6.88 -7.81 -12.95
N ILE A 58 7.54 -7.60 -11.81
CA ILE A 58 7.11 -6.59 -10.83
C ILE A 58 7.13 -5.19 -11.44
N ARG A 59 8.24 -4.78 -12.09
CA ARG A 59 8.35 -3.46 -12.73
C ARG A 59 7.26 -3.24 -13.77
N GLN A 60 7.05 -4.23 -14.64
CA GLN A 60 6.01 -4.18 -15.67
C GLN A 60 4.61 -4.08 -15.06
N LYS A 61 4.29 -4.85 -14.01
CA LYS A 61 2.97 -4.76 -13.37
C LYS A 61 2.74 -3.41 -12.68
N ILE A 62 3.77 -2.82 -12.08
CA ILE A 62 3.68 -1.47 -11.49
C ILE A 62 3.51 -0.41 -12.58
N ALA A 63 4.29 -0.46 -13.65
CA ALA A 63 4.22 0.50 -14.75
C ALA A 63 2.85 0.48 -15.47
N ASN A 64 2.17 -0.67 -15.46
CA ASN A 64 0.84 -0.83 -16.05
C ASN A 64 -0.33 -0.52 -15.09
N LEU A 65 -0.07 0.02 -13.90
CA LEU A 65 -1.15 0.49 -13.02
C LEU A 65 -1.80 1.73 -13.62
N SER A 66 -3.07 1.60 -14.00
CA SER A 66 -3.84 2.71 -14.55
C SER A 66 -4.10 3.79 -13.49
N PRO A 67 -4.06 5.09 -13.85
CA PRO A 67 -4.47 6.17 -12.96
C PRO A 67 -5.89 6.01 -12.39
N GLU A 68 -6.83 5.46 -13.16
CA GLU A 68 -8.20 5.20 -12.69
C GLU A 68 -8.24 4.23 -11.51
N MET A 69 -7.50 3.11 -11.61
CA MET A 69 -7.36 2.15 -10.51
C MET A 69 -6.73 2.79 -9.28
N LEU A 70 -5.70 3.64 -9.47
CA LEU A 70 -5.09 4.36 -8.35
C LEU A 70 -6.09 5.34 -7.71
N GLY A 71 -6.91 6.03 -8.50
CA GLY A 71 -8.01 6.86 -7.99
C GLY A 71 -8.92 6.09 -7.04
N LYS A 72 -9.44 4.94 -7.48
CA LYS A 72 -10.30 4.06 -6.63
C LYS A 72 -9.60 3.59 -5.35
N VAL A 73 -8.29 3.35 -5.41
CA VAL A 73 -7.49 2.95 -4.25
C VAL A 73 -7.36 4.10 -3.25
N PHE A 74 -7.18 5.34 -3.73
CA PHE A 74 -7.15 6.53 -2.88
C PHE A 74 -8.52 6.85 -2.30
N ASP A 75 -9.61 6.64 -3.04
CA ASP A 75 -10.97 6.78 -2.50
C ASP A 75 -11.22 5.77 -1.36
N ASN A 76 -10.81 4.50 -1.55
CA ASN A 76 -10.88 3.47 -0.52
C ASN A 76 -9.98 3.80 0.69
N PHE A 77 -8.79 4.36 0.45
CA PHE A 77 -7.92 4.83 1.53
C PHE A 77 -8.61 5.89 2.40
N SER A 78 -9.24 6.90 1.79
CA SER A 78 -10.00 7.93 2.51
C SER A 78 -11.14 7.31 3.31
N ALA A 79 -11.93 6.41 2.70
CA ALA A 79 -13.01 5.71 3.40
C ALA A 79 -12.52 4.87 4.58
N ARG A 80 -11.37 4.20 4.46
CA ARG A 80 -10.75 3.43 5.55
C ARG A 80 -10.26 4.32 6.69
N LEU A 81 -9.77 5.52 6.40
CA LEU A 81 -9.41 6.50 7.43
C LEU A 81 -10.65 6.96 8.20
N GLU A 82 -11.74 7.28 7.49
CA GLU A 82 -13.01 7.68 8.11
C GLU A 82 -13.58 6.56 8.99
N GLU A 83 -13.59 5.33 8.50
CA GLU A 83 -14.04 4.17 9.27
C GLU A 83 -13.15 3.92 10.51
N CYS A 84 -11.83 4.09 10.38
CA CYS A 84 -10.91 3.96 11.51
C CYS A 84 -11.22 4.96 12.62
N ILE A 85 -11.52 6.20 12.25
CA ILE A 85 -11.96 7.25 13.19
C ILE A 85 -13.30 6.88 13.81
N ALA A 86 -14.27 6.42 13.00
CA ALA A 86 -15.59 6.03 13.48
C ALA A 86 -15.57 4.82 14.43
N GLN A 87 -14.55 3.97 14.33
CA GLN A 87 -14.31 2.82 15.21
C GLN A 87 -13.30 3.11 16.33
N ASP A 88 -13.00 4.37 16.64
CA ASP A 88 -12.05 4.76 17.70
C ASP A 88 -10.66 4.11 17.56
N GLY A 89 -10.20 3.88 16.32
CA GLY A 89 -8.92 3.27 16.01
C GLY A 89 -8.86 1.74 16.10
N HIS A 90 -10.01 1.07 16.24
CA HIS A 90 -10.08 -0.39 16.18
C HIS A 90 -9.83 -0.95 14.77
N HIS A 91 -9.59 -2.28 14.72
CA HIS A 91 -9.31 -2.97 13.47
C HIS A 91 -10.47 -2.87 12.49
N LEU A 92 -10.14 -2.49 11.25
CA LEU A 92 -11.12 -2.42 10.18
C LEU A 92 -11.50 -3.84 9.77
N LYS A 93 -12.78 -4.04 9.44
CA LYS A 93 -13.21 -5.28 8.78
C LYS A 93 -12.63 -5.30 7.36
N ASP A 94 -12.26 -6.47 6.86
CA ASP A 94 -11.75 -6.64 5.50
C ASP A 94 -12.77 -6.11 4.47
N VAL A 95 -12.63 -4.85 4.05
CA VAL A 95 -13.35 -4.33 2.88
C VAL A 95 -12.65 -4.88 1.65
N ILE A 96 -12.99 -6.14 1.32
CA ILE A 96 -12.77 -6.73 0.01
C ILE A 96 -13.53 -5.83 -0.97
N PHE A 97 -12.81 -5.28 -1.94
CA PHE A 97 -13.33 -4.44 -3.03
C PHE A 97 -14.80 -4.75 -3.34
N LYS A 98 -15.72 -3.85 -2.94
CA LYS A 98 -17.10 -3.93 -3.43
C LYS A 98 -17.02 -3.69 -4.94
N SER A 99 -17.47 -4.70 -5.68
CA SER A 99 -17.59 -4.69 -7.13
C SER A 99 -18.75 -3.80 -7.56
#